data_AF-W1YUK7-F1
#
_entry.id   AF-W1YUK7-F1
#
_cell.length_a   1.000
_cell.length_b   1.000
_cell.length_c   1.000
_cell.angle_alpha   90.00
_cell.angle_beta   90.00
_cell.angle_gamma   90.00
#
_symmetry.space_group_name_H-M   'P 1'
#
loop_
_entity.id
_entity.type
_entity.pdbx_description
1 polymer ?
#
loop_
_entity_poly.entity_id
_entity_poly.type
_entity_poly.pdbx_seq_one_letter_code
_entity_poly.pdbx_strand_id
1 'polypeptide(L)'
;ALVSPWNVPFMTATWKVAPCLALGNTAVLKMSELSPLTADRLGELALEAGIPAGVLNVVQGYGATAGDALVRHHDVRAVSFTGGTATG
;
A
#
# COMPACT_ATOMS: atom_id res chain seq x y z
N ALA A 1 4.87 -2.48 -5.05
CA ALA A 1 4.59 -2.42 -3.60
C ALA A 1 4.46 -0.97 -3.16
N LEU A 2 3.42 -0.66 -2.38
CA LEU A 2 3.18 0.67 -1.82
C LEU A 2 3.33 0.57 -0.30
N VAL A 3 4.25 1.33 0.29
CA VAL A 3 4.49 1.35 1.73
C VAL A 3 4.29 2.77 2.23
N SER A 4 3.36 2.95 3.16
CA SER A 4 2.88 4.27 3.62
C SER A 4 3.11 4.52 5.12
N PRO A 5 3.38 5.78 5.51
CA PRO A 5 3.67 6.18 6.89
C PRO A 5 2.40 6.50 7.66
N TRP A 6 2.48 6.55 8.99
CA TRP A 6 1.31 6.68 9.84
C TRP A 6 0.68 8.08 9.93
N ASN A 7 1.41 9.13 9.58
CA ASN A 7 1.10 10.52 9.96
C ASN A 7 0.01 11.20 9.11
N VAL A 8 -0.22 10.71 7.90
CA VAL A 8 -1.29 11.19 6.98
C VAL A 8 -1.86 9.97 6.22
N PRO A 9 -2.47 9.01 6.93
CA PRO A 9 -2.56 7.63 6.46
C PRO A 9 -3.49 7.46 5.27
N PHE A 10 -4.69 8.04 5.32
CA PHE A 10 -5.63 7.96 4.21
C PHE A 10 -5.09 8.70 2.96
N MET A 11 -4.54 9.91 3.15
CA MET A 11 -4.01 10.70 2.04
C MET A 11 -2.81 10.03 1.36
N THR A 12 -1.84 9.52 2.13
CA THR A 12 -0.67 8.84 1.54
C THR A 12 -1.04 7.52 0.87
N ALA A 13 -2.04 6.80 1.38
CA ALA A 13 -2.59 5.64 0.70
C ALA A 13 -3.18 6.03 -0.67
N THR A 14 -4.06 7.03 -0.73
CA THR A 14 -4.70 7.44 -2.00
C THR A 14 -3.71 8.02 -3.00
N TRP A 15 -2.74 8.83 -2.57
CA TRP A 15 -1.70 9.39 -3.44
C TRP A 15 -0.78 8.35 -4.06
N LYS A 16 -0.66 7.17 -3.45
CA LYS A 16 0.11 6.05 -4.02
C LYS A 16 -0.77 5.15 -4.89
N VAL A 17 -1.94 4.79 -4.40
CA VAL A 17 -2.86 3.86 -5.07
C VAL A 17 -3.39 4.47 -6.37
N ALA A 18 -3.89 5.71 -6.33
CA ALA A 18 -4.52 6.33 -7.49
C ALA A 18 -3.62 6.37 -8.74
N PRO A 19 -2.39 6.93 -8.70
CA PRO A 19 -1.52 6.90 -9.88
C PRO A 19 -1.02 5.49 -10.23
N CYS A 20 -0.82 4.60 -9.24
CA CYS A 20 -0.40 3.22 -9.51
C CYS A 20 -1.44 2.51 -10.40
N LEU A 21 -2.72 2.58 -10.02
CA LEU A 21 -3.82 1.97 -10.75
C LEU A 21 -4.11 2.69 -12.07
N ALA A 22 -4.06 4.04 -12.08
CA ALA A 22 -4.29 4.83 -13.29
C ALA A 22 -3.28 4.52 -14.42
N LEU A 23 -2.05 4.11 -14.04
CA LEU A 23 -1.00 3.68 -14.98
C LEU A 23 -1.08 2.18 -15.34
N GLY A 24 -2.17 1.49 -14.98
CA GLY A 24 -2.41 0.10 -15.34
C GLY A 24 -1.64 -0.93 -14.51
N ASN A 25 -1.09 -0.55 -13.35
CA ASN A 25 -0.42 -1.50 -12.46
C ASN A 25 -1.41 -2.12 -11.47
N THR A 26 -1.06 -3.30 -10.96
CA THR A 26 -1.65 -3.82 -9.72
C THR A 26 -0.84 -3.33 -8.52
N ALA A 27 -1.50 -3.27 -7.36
CA ALA A 27 -0.92 -2.74 -6.14
C ALA A 27 -1.10 -3.68 -4.96
N VAL A 28 -0.04 -3.78 -4.15
CA VAL A 28 -0.11 -4.26 -2.77
C VAL A 28 0.24 -3.09 -1.88
N LEU A 29 -0.72 -2.61 -1.09
CA LEU A 29 -0.58 -1.53 -0.14
C LEU A 29 -0.35 -2.10 1.26
N LYS A 30 0.80 -1.74 1.85
CA LYS A 30 1.10 -1.97 3.27
C LYS A 30 1.07 -0.63 3.99
N MET A 31 0.11 -0.48 4.90
CA MET A 31 0.00 0.70 5.76
C MET A 31 0.85 0.51 7.03
N SER A 32 1.32 1.60 7.62
CA SER A 32 1.92 1.53 8.97
C SER A 32 0.92 0.92 9.96
N GLU A 33 1.42 0.01 10.79
CA GLU A 33 0.71 -0.65 11.88
C GLU A 33 0.14 0.32 12.92
N LEU A 34 0.63 1.57 12.94
CA LEU A 34 0.12 2.62 13.83
C LEU A 34 -1.17 3.27 13.33
N SER A 35 -1.48 3.16 12.04
CA SER A 35 -2.75 3.68 11.47
C SER A 35 -3.27 2.85 10.29
N PRO A 36 -3.53 1.54 10.50
CA PRO A 36 -3.82 0.59 9.43
C PRO A 36 -5.24 0.72 8.84
N LEU A 37 -6.22 1.08 9.68
CA LEU A 37 -7.65 0.91 9.38
C LEU A 37 -8.13 1.77 8.20
N THR A 38 -7.52 2.93 7.98
CA THR A 38 -7.91 3.79 6.85
C THR A 38 -7.53 3.20 5.50
N ALA A 39 -6.48 2.37 5.45
CA ALA A 39 -6.12 1.63 4.24
C ALA A 39 -7.08 0.47 3.99
N ASP A 40 -7.56 -0.21 5.04
CA ASP A 40 -8.59 -1.25 4.90
C ASP A 40 -9.87 -0.65 4.31
N ARG A 41 -10.32 0.50 4.85
CA ARG A 41 -11.50 1.20 4.31
C ARG A 41 -11.30 1.63 2.86
N LEU A 42 -10.09 2.02 2.46
CA LEU A 42 -9.79 2.30 1.04
C LEU A 42 -9.93 1.05 0.16
N GLY A 43 -9.50 -0.12 0.65
CA GLY A 43 -9.69 -1.39 -0.04
C GLY A 43 -11.17 -1.74 -0.25
N GLU A 44 -11.99 -1.58 0.79
CA GLU A 44 -13.45 -1.76 0.70
C GLU A 44 -14.08 -0.80 -0.31
N LEU A 45 -13.74 0.48 -0.24
CA LEU A 45 -14.22 1.49 -1.19
C LEU A 45 -13.79 1.20 -2.63
N ALA A 46 -12.60 0.62 -2.85
CA ALA A 46 -12.16 0.22 -4.17
C ALA A 46 -13.02 -0.92 -4.74
N LEU A 47 -13.40 -1.88 -3.90
CA LEU A 47 -14.34 -2.95 -4.29
C LEU A 47 -15.74 -2.37 -4.59
N GLU A 48 -16.25 -1.49 -3.72
CA GLU A 48 -17.53 -0.78 -3.94
C GLU A 48 -17.52 0.03 -5.25
N ALA A 49 -16.37 0.63 -5.61
CA ALA A 49 -16.18 1.38 -6.85
C ALA A 49 -15.99 0.49 -8.11
N GLY A 50 -15.96 -0.84 -7.96
CA GLY A 50 -15.83 -1.78 -9.08
C GLY A 50 -14.40 -2.04 -9.54
N ILE A 51 -13.38 -1.71 -8.74
CA ILE A 51 -12.02 -2.18 -9.01
C ILE A 51 -11.99 -3.71 -8.94
N PRO A 52 -11.48 -4.42 -9.97
CA PRO A 52 -11.47 -5.87 -9.96
C PRO A 52 -10.68 -6.44 -8.78
N ALA A 53 -11.19 -7.51 -8.18
CA ALA A 53 -10.52 -8.20 -7.08
C ALA A 53 -9.07 -8.59 -7.47
N GLY A 54 -8.13 -8.33 -6.56
CA GLY A 54 -6.70 -8.58 -6.79
C GLY A 54 -5.95 -7.44 -7.50
N VAL A 55 -6.63 -6.42 -8.04
CA VAL A 55 -5.96 -5.23 -8.61
C VAL A 55 -5.39 -4.35 -7.50
N LEU A 56 -6.14 -4.13 -6.42
CA LEU A 56 -5.65 -3.53 -5.18
C LEU A 56 -5.76 -4.57 -4.06
N ASN A 57 -4.63 -4.88 -3.42
CA ASN A 57 -4.58 -5.71 -2.24
C ASN A 57 -4.07 -4.88 -1.07
N VAL A 58 -4.75 -4.93 0.07
CA VAL A 58 -4.31 -4.28 1.30
C VAL A 58 -3.79 -5.38 2.22
N VAL A 59 -2.56 -5.22 2.71
CA VAL A 59 -1.93 -6.18 3.63
C VAL A 59 -1.49 -5.48 4.90
N GLN A 60 -1.73 -6.15 6.02
CA GLN A 60 -1.36 -5.66 7.35
C GLN A 60 -0.11 -6.39 7.86
N GLY A 61 0.58 -5.74 8.80
CA GLY A 61 1.75 -6.30 9.48
C GLY A 61 2.79 -5.25 9.83
N TYR A 62 3.90 -5.70 10.41
CA TYR A 62 5.01 -4.82 10.79
C TYR A 62 5.94 -4.54 9.61
N GLY A 63 6.68 -3.42 9.68
CA GLY A 63 7.70 -3.08 8.68
C GLY A 63 8.77 -4.18 8.52
N ALA A 64 9.28 -4.70 9.64
CA ALA A 64 10.35 -5.70 9.66
C ALA A 64 9.93 -7.09 9.13
N THR A 65 8.63 -7.37 9.03
CA THR A 65 8.12 -8.67 8.55
C THR A 65 7.37 -8.51 7.24
N ALA A 66 6.13 -8.02 7.28
CA ALA A 66 5.30 -7.85 6.09
C ALA A 66 5.89 -6.83 5.11
N GLY A 67 6.47 -5.73 5.62
CA GLY A 67 7.11 -4.71 4.79
C GLY A 67 8.34 -5.24 4.05
N ASP A 68 9.31 -5.78 4.79
CA ASP A 68 10.56 -6.33 4.24
C ASP A 68 10.30 -7.48 3.25
N ALA A 69 9.42 -8.42 3.60
CA ALA A 69 9.03 -9.51 2.71
C ALA A 69 8.38 -8.99 1.42
N LEU A 70 7.49 -7.99 1.52
CA LEU A 70 6.81 -7.40 0.36
C LEU A 70 7.80 -6.71 -0.59
N VAL A 71 8.71 -5.88 -0.09
CA VAL A 71 9.64 -5.13 -0.96
C VAL A 71 10.72 -6.01 -1.59
N ARG A 72 11.01 -7.18 -1.00
CA ARG A 72 11.97 -8.18 -1.53
C ARG A 72 11.33 -9.22 -2.46
N HIS A 73 10.01 -9.23 -2.60
CA HIS A 73 9.32 -10.24 -3.40
C HIS A 73 9.67 -10.11 -4.90
N HIS A 74 10.03 -11.22 -5.55
CA HIS A 74 10.52 -11.23 -6.94
C HIS A 74 9.55 -10.62 -7.97
N ASP A 75 8.23 -10.75 -7.75
CA ASP A 75 7.21 -10.16 -8.62
C ASP A 75 7.00 -8.64 -8.41
N VAL A 76 7.61 -8.02 -7.40
CA VAL A 76 7.51 -6.58 -7.16
C VAL A 76 8.50 -5.83 -8.04
N ARG A 77 7.97 -5.20 -9.10
CA ARG A 77 8.78 -4.44 -10.07
C ARG A 77 9.11 -3.00 -9.67
N ALA A 78 8.41 -2.46 -8.68
CA ALA A 78 8.62 -1.10 -8.19
C ALA A 78 8.15 -0.95 -6.74
N VAL A 79 8.84 -0.10 -5.97
CA VAL A 79 8.50 0.25 -4.59
C VAL A 79 8.24 1.74 -4.50
N SER A 80 7.06 2.12 -3.97
CA SER A 80 6.77 3.49 -3.54
C SER A 80 6.77 3.54 -2.03
N PHE A 81 7.87 4.02 -1.44
CA PHE A 81 8.04 4.14 -0.01
C PHE A 81 7.89 5.60 0.45
N THR A 82 7.30 5.81 1.61
CA THR A 82 7.39 7.08 2.34
C THR A 82 7.54 6.76 3.82
N GLY A 83 8.60 7.26 4.44
CA GLY A 83 8.97 6.97 5.83
C GLY A 83 10.33 7.56 6.16
N GLY A 84 10.98 7.01 7.20
CA GLY A 84 12.28 7.50 7.65
C GLY A 84 13.43 7.09 6.74
N THR A 85 14.48 7.91 6.69
CA THR A 85 15.68 7.71 5.85
C THR A 85 16.42 6.41 6.15
N ALA A 86 16.44 5.93 7.39
CA ALA A 86 17.11 4.67 7.73
C ALA A 86 16.41 3.42 7.15
N THR A 87 15.13 3.55 6.78
CA THR A 87 14.33 2.46 6.21
C THR A 87 14.23 2.52 4.70
N GLY A 88 14.24 3.71 4.11
CA GLY A 88 14.12 3.94 2.66
C GLY A 88 15.43 3.70 1.91
#